data_AF-A0A945IQ81-F1
#
_entry.id   AF-A0A945IQ81-F1
#
_cell.length_a   1.000
_cell.length_b   1.000
_cell.length_c   1.000
_cell.angle_alpha   90.00
_cell.angle_beta   90.00
_cell.angle_gamma   90.00
#
_symmetry.space_group_name_H-M   'P 1'
#
loop_
_entity.id
_entity.type
_entity.pdbx_description
1 polymer ?
#
loop_
_entity_poly.entity_id
_entity_poly.type
_entity_poly.pdbx_seq_one_letter_code
_entity_poly.pdbx_strand_id
1 'polypeptide(L)'
;QPDWYIGWLDGALRLMPNWESVIAGFTISWNVLIPSVVIPGILFTALAFYPFLEAWATGDKREHNLLERPRNAPVRTSIGVVAIVFYGILWIGGGNDIIATTFNLSFNALSWTLRILLIVAPPIAFVVTKRICLGLQRKDRDKLLHGYESGRVLRLPHGEFIEVHQPLNYKELAVISAKEDLPVLPAPVKTDSDGVRNPHYRVDQLRHKVSSFFLRDNIERPTDAEIEAGQAHAAHSAALEAPLNEYELQDEDPVGHGGVLHHPGMPLTNQEQIDQRQQ
;
A
#
# COMPACT_ATOMS: atom_id res chain seq x y z
N GLN A 1 -8.67 -21.33 -27.69
CA GLN A 1 -8.69 -20.20 -26.74
C GLN A 1 -8.54 -18.92 -27.54
N PRO A 2 -9.26 -17.84 -27.19
CA PRO A 2 -9.10 -16.55 -27.84
C PRO A 2 -7.76 -15.91 -27.47
N ASP A 3 -7.41 -14.80 -28.13
CA ASP A 3 -6.22 -14.02 -27.78
C ASP A 3 -6.23 -13.63 -26.29
N TRP A 4 -5.03 -13.48 -25.72
CA TRP A 4 -4.83 -13.32 -24.28
C TRP A 4 -5.65 -12.18 -23.65
N TYR A 5 -5.91 -11.10 -24.38
CA TYR A 5 -6.65 -9.92 -23.90
C TYR A 5 -8.18 -10.12 -23.88
N ILE A 6 -8.69 -11.12 -24.61
CA ILE A 6 -10.10 -11.57 -24.58
C ILE A 6 -10.25 -12.85 -23.71
N GLY A 7 -9.16 -13.52 -23.37
CA GLY A 7 -9.14 -14.79 -22.61
C GLY A 7 -9.95 -14.79 -21.31
N TRP A 8 -10.06 -13.65 -20.63
CA TRP A 8 -10.86 -13.53 -19.41
C TRP A 8 -12.37 -13.68 -19.66
N LEU A 9 -12.89 -13.35 -20.85
CA LEU A 9 -14.30 -13.56 -21.22
C LEU A 9 -14.60 -15.05 -21.42
N ASP A 10 -13.71 -15.76 -22.11
CA ASP A 10 -13.79 -17.23 -22.25
C ASP A 10 -13.71 -17.90 -20.88
N GLY A 11 -12.80 -17.44 -20.01
CA GLY A 11 -12.72 -17.92 -18.64
C GLY A 11 -13.99 -17.66 -17.83
N ALA A 12 -14.62 -16.49 -18.00
CA ALA A 12 -15.91 -16.20 -17.35
C ALA A 12 -17.00 -17.18 -17.81
N LEU A 13 -17.07 -17.48 -19.12
CA LEU A 13 -18.00 -18.48 -19.66
C LEU A 13 -17.76 -19.88 -19.09
N ARG A 14 -16.50 -20.30 -19.01
CA ARG A 14 -16.12 -21.62 -18.47
C ARG A 14 -16.41 -21.76 -16.97
N LEU A 15 -16.19 -20.69 -16.21
CA LEU A 15 -16.42 -20.70 -14.77
C LEU A 15 -17.89 -20.48 -14.40
N MET A 16 -18.74 -20.04 -15.32
CA MET A 16 -20.15 -19.85 -15.04
C MET A 16 -20.87 -21.20 -14.82
N PRO A 17 -21.70 -21.36 -13.77
CA PRO A 17 -22.57 -22.51 -13.62
C PRO A 17 -23.65 -22.56 -14.71
N ASN A 18 -24.18 -23.76 -14.97
CA ASN A 18 -25.24 -23.93 -15.96
C ASN A 18 -26.61 -23.48 -15.41
N TRP A 19 -26.83 -22.17 -15.36
CA TRP A 19 -28.09 -21.57 -14.93
C TRP A 19 -28.92 -21.12 -16.13
N GLU A 20 -30.15 -21.63 -16.20
CA GLU A 20 -31.12 -21.29 -17.22
C GLU A 20 -32.51 -21.16 -16.58
N SER A 21 -33.32 -20.24 -17.08
CA SER A 21 -34.71 -20.06 -16.63
C SER A 21 -35.63 -19.83 -17.81
N VAL A 22 -36.83 -20.41 -17.79
CA VAL A 22 -37.87 -20.14 -18.79
C VAL A 22 -38.86 -19.13 -18.23
N ILE A 23 -38.98 -17.97 -18.87
CA ILE A 23 -39.89 -16.89 -18.47
C ILE A 23 -40.77 -16.55 -19.67
N ALA A 24 -42.10 -16.59 -19.48
CA ALA A 24 -43.08 -16.25 -20.53
C ALA A 24 -42.89 -17.00 -21.86
N GLY A 25 -42.42 -18.26 -21.81
CA GLY A 25 -42.15 -19.06 -23.01
C GLY A 25 -40.79 -18.82 -23.66
N PHE A 26 -39.98 -17.89 -23.15
CA PHE A 26 -38.61 -17.63 -23.61
C PHE A 26 -37.58 -18.21 -22.65
N THR A 27 -36.58 -18.91 -23.18
CA THR A 27 -35.44 -19.41 -22.40
C THR A 27 -34.40 -18.30 -22.24
N ILE A 28 -34.06 -18.00 -20.99
CA ILE A 28 -32.97 -17.09 -20.62
C ILE A 28 -31.78 -17.93 -20.15
N SER A 29 -30.70 -17.87 -20.92
CA SER A 29 -29.44 -18.55 -20.67
C SER A 29 -28.50 -17.66 -19.83
N TRP A 30 -28.66 -17.69 -18.50
CA TRP A 30 -27.83 -16.91 -17.57
C TRP A 30 -26.36 -17.33 -17.62
N ASN A 31 -26.11 -18.61 -17.89
CA ASN A 31 -24.80 -19.19 -18.16
C ASN A 31 -24.01 -18.46 -19.27
N VAL A 32 -24.69 -17.82 -20.23
CA VAL A 32 -24.06 -17.02 -21.30
C VAL A 32 -24.20 -15.53 -21.03
N LEU A 33 -25.40 -15.09 -20.62
CA LEU A 33 -25.71 -13.67 -20.46
C LEU A 33 -24.85 -13.00 -19.38
N ILE A 34 -24.65 -13.66 -18.24
CA ILE A 34 -23.86 -13.10 -17.13
C ILE A 34 -22.40 -12.89 -17.55
N PRO A 35 -21.66 -13.93 -17.99
CA PRO A 35 -20.25 -13.76 -18.33
C PRO A 35 -20.00 -12.91 -19.58
N SER A 36 -20.88 -12.96 -20.58
CA SER A 36 -20.67 -12.25 -21.84
C SER A 36 -21.11 -10.78 -21.82
N VAL A 37 -22.13 -10.44 -21.02
CA VAL A 37 -22.74 -9.09 -21.04
C VAL A 37 -22.67 -8.43 -19.67
N VAL A 38 -23.08 -9.12 -18.60
CA VAL A 38 -23.18 -8.50 -17.27
C VAL A 38 -21.81 -8.21 -16.67
N ILE A 39 -20.90 -9.19 -16.66
CA ILE A 39 -19.55 -8.98 -16.09
C ILE A 39 -18.81 -7.86 -16.85
N PRO A 40 -18.73 -7.87 -18.19
CA PRO A 40 -18.05 -6.80 -18.92
C PRO A 40 -18.78 -5.47 -18.80
N GLY A 41 -20.11 -5.48 -18.83
CA GLY A 41 -20.93 -4.28 -18.65
C GLY A 41 -20.65 -3.60 -17.30
N ILE A 42 -20.62 -4.37 -16.21
CA ILE A 42 -20.27 -3.85 -14.88
C ILE A 42 -18.83 -3.34 -14.86
N LEU A 43 -17.88 -4.11 -15.40
CA LEU A 43 -16.46 -3.75 -15.36
C LEU A 43 -16.18 -2.44 -16.13
N PHE A 44 -16.65 -2.32 -17.36
CA PHE A 44 -16.43 -1.11 -18.16
C PHE A 44 -17.18 0.09 -17.60
N THR A 45 -18.39 -0.11 -17.08
CA THR A 45 -19.15 0.97 -16.43
C THR A 45 -18.44 1.44 -15.16
N ALA A 46 -18.00 0.52 -14.30
CA ALA A 46 -17.28 0.85 -13.08
C ALA A 46 -15.97 1.59 -13.38
N LEU A 47 -15.22 1.16 -14.40
CA LEU A 47 -13.99 1.81 -14.83
C LEU A 47 -14.24 3.23 -15.38
N ALA A 48 -15.26 3.39 -16.23
CA ALA A 48 -15.62 4.69 -16.81
C ALA A 48 -16.06 5.70 -15.74
N PHE A 49 -16.80 5.24 -14.73
CA PHE A 49 -17.30 6.10 -13.66
C PHE A 49 -16.37 6.23 -12.44
N TYR A 50 -15.30 5.43 -12.36
CA TYR A 50 -14.37 5.42 -11.23
C TYR A 50 -13.87 6.81 -10.80
N PRO A 51 -13.34 7.68 -11.69
CA PRO A 51 -12.82 8.98 -11.26
C PRO A 51 -13.90 9.87 -10.62
N PHE A 52 -15.15 9.78 -11.10
CA PHE A 52 -16.26 10.55 -10.55
C PHE A 52 -16.73 10.01 -9.20
N LEU A 53 -16.74 8.68 -9.04
CA LEU A 53 -17.10 8.02 -7.78
C LEU A 53 -16.08 8.33 -6.69
N GLU A 54 -14.79 8.27 -7.01
CA GLU A 54 -13.71 8.61 -6.08
C GLU A 54 -13.75 10.09 -5.70
N ALA A 55 -13.82 11.00 -6.66
CA ALA A 55 -13.90 12.45 -6.39
C ALA A 55 -15.16 12.82 -5.57
N TRP A 56 -16.28 12.12 -5.79
CA TRP A 56 -17.48 12.30 -4.97
C TRP A 56 -17.26 11.80 -3.53
N ALA A 57 -16.63 10.65 -3.36
CA ALA A 57 -16.36 10.03 -2.06
C ALA A 57 -15.32 10.78 -1.21
N THR A 58 -14.20 11.18 -1.81
CA THR A 58 -13.13 11.91 -1.12
C THR A 58 -13.44 13.40 -1.02
N GLY A 59 -14.24 13.92 -1.95
CA GLY A 59 -14.47 15.36 -2.07
C GLY A 59 -13.31 16.10 -2.73
N ASP A 60 -12.28 15.40 -3.20
CA ASP A 60 -11.13 16.02 -3.82
C ASP A 60 -11.43 16.43 -5.27
N LYS A 61 -11.38 17.73 -5.52
CA LYS A 61 -11.65 18.37 -6.83
C LYS A 61 -10.52 19.29 -7.27
N ARG A 62 -9.35 19.19 -6.62
CA ARG A 62 -8.19 20.02 -6.94
C ARG A 62 -7.55 19.56 -8.25
N GLU A 63 -6.76 20.44 -8.84
CA GLU A 63 -5.94 20.09 -10.00
C GLU A 63 -4.70 19.32 -9.55
N HIS A 64 -4.56 18.07 -10.01
CA HIS A 64 -3.45 17.19 -9.65
C HIS A 64 -2.48 17.08 -10.82
N ASN A 65 -1.32 17.72 -10.71
CA ASN A 65 -0.23 17.64 -11.70
C ASN A 65 0.88 16.66 -11.30
N LEU A 66 0.86 16.18 -10.05
CA LEU A 66 1.80 15.20 -9.53
C LEU A 66 1.09 13.87 -9.30
N LEU A 67 1.77 12.79 -9.68
CA LEU A 67 1.24 11.44 -9.48
C LEU A 67 1.30 11.08 -7.99
N GLU A 68 0.17 10.57 -7.49
CA GLU A 68 0.12 10.03 -6.15
C GLU A 68 0.74 8.62 -6.12
N ARG A 69 1.63 8.38 -5.14
CA ARG A 69 2.22 7.06 -4.93
C ARG A 69 1.12 6.06 -4.56
N PRO A 70 1.09 4.83 -5.11
CA PRO A 70 0.05 3.85 -4.80
C PRO A 70 -0.09 3.55 -3.29
N ARG A 71 1.03 3.53 -2.56
CA ARG A 71 0.99 3.35 -1.10
C ARG A 71 0.28 4.47 -0.34
N ASN A 72 0.15 5.68 -0.92
CA ASN A 72 -0.51 6.83 -0.30
C ASN A 72 -2.04 6.81 -0.46
N ALA A 73 -2.57 6.01 -1.41
CA ALA A 73 -4.00 5.76 -1.58
C ALA A 73 -4.38 4.29 -1.35
N PRO A 74 -4.32 3.76 -0.10
CA PRO A 74 -4.48 2.34 0.18
C PRO A 74 -5.76 1.72 -0.39
N VAL A 75 -6.88 2.43 -0.30
CA VAL A 75 -8.19 1.93 -0.75
C VAL A 75 -8.26 1.89 -2.27
N ARG A 76 -7.83 2.95 -2.98
CA ARG A 76 -7.75 2.96 -4.44
C ARG A 76 -6.84 1.85 -4.96
N THR A 77 -5.66 1.71 -4.38
CA THR A 77 -4.72 0.65 -4.78
C THR A 77 -5.30 -0.73 -4.51
N SER A 78 -6.01 -0.92 -3.39
CA SER A 78 -6.65 -2.21 -3.08
C SER A 78 -7.80 -2.54 -4.04
N ILE A 79 -8.60 -1.55 -4.46
CA ILE A 79 -9.64 -1.73 -5.50
C ILE A 79 -8.99 -2.12 -6.84
N GLY A 80 -7.87 -1.48 -7.20
CA GLY A 80 -7.09 -1.83 -8.38
C GLY A 80 -6.59 -3.28 -8.33
N VAL A 81 -6.02 -3.70 -7.20
CA VAL A 81 -5.54 -5.09 -7.02
C VAL A 81 -6.70 -6.10 -7.03
N VAL A 82 -7.86 -5.77 -6.46
CA VAL A 82 -9.08 -6.58 -6.58
C VAL A 82 -9.42 -6.84 -8.05
N ALA A 83 -9.42 -5.79 -8.88
CA ALA A 83 -9.71 -5.91 -10.30
C ALA A 83 -8.65 -6.77 -11.03
N ILE A 84 -7.36 -6.59 -10.71
CA ILE A 84 -6.26 -7.38 -11.28
C ILE A 84 -6.39 -8.86 -10.89
N VAL A 85 -6.68 -9.17 -9.64
CA VAL A 85 -6.84 -10.55 -9.16
C VAL A 85 -8.07 -11.20 -9.79
N PHE A 86 -9.19 -10.48 -9.85
CA PHE A 86 -10.39 -10.95 -10.51
C PHE A 86 -10.14 -11.25 -12.00
N TYR A 87 -9.53 -10.31 -12.72
CA TYR A 87 -9.12 -10.48 -14.12
C TYR A 87 -8.17 -11.68 -14.28
N GLY A 88 -7.15 -11.78 -13.42
CA GLY A 88 -6.16 -12.86 -13.47
C GLY A 88 -6.78 -14.24 -13.29
N ILE A 89 -7.74 -14.38 -12.38
CA ILE A 89 -8.44 -15.65 -12.16
C ILE A 89 -9.29 -16.04 -13.39
N LEU A 90 -10.01 -15.07 -13.96
CA LEU A 90 -10.76 -15.30 -15.20
C LEU A 90 -9.83 -15.65 -16.37
N TRP A 91 -8.71 -14.93 -16.50
CA TRP A 91 -7.71 -15.20 -17.53
C TRP A 91 -7.11 -16.62 -17.40
N ILE A 92 -6.76 -17.04 -16.18
CA ILE A 92 -6.34 -18.42 -15.87
C ILE A 92 -7.46 -19.41 -16.23
N GLY A 93 -8.72 -19.07 -15.94
CA GLY A 93 -9.89 -19.85 -16.32
C GLY A 93 -10.04 -20.07 -17.82
N GLY A 94 -9.67 -19.09 -18.64
CA GLY A 94 -9.65 -19.22 -20.11
C GLY A 94 -8.63 -20.25 -20.60
N GLY A 95 -7.53 -20.42 -19.85
CA GLY A 95 -6.47 -21.40 -20.13
C GLY A 95 -6.62 -22.75 -19.41
N ASN A 96 -7.76 -23.05 -18.78
CA ASN A 96 -7.87 -24.15 -17.82
C ASN A 96 -7.57 -25.55 -18.40
N ASP A 97 -7.85 -25.80 -19.67
CA ASP A 97 -7.60 -27.06 -20.39
C ASP A 97 -6.11 -27.29 -20.63
N ILE A 98 -5.38 -26.25 -21.02
CA ILE A 98 -3.92 -26.32 -21.18
C ILE A 98 -3.26 -26.53 -19.82
N ILE A 99 -3.73 -25.83 -18.78
CA ILE A 99 -3.21 -26.01 -17.41
C ILE A 99 -3.50 -27.43 -16.92
N ALA A 100 -4.70 -27.95 -17.12
CA ALA A 100 -5.07 -29.30 -16.70
C ALA A 100 -4.21 -30.37 -17.38
N THR A 101 -4.00 -30.25 -18.69
CA THR A 101 -3.18 -31.22 -19.45
C THR A 101 -1.69 -31.10 -19.16
N THR A 102 -1.14 -29.89 -19.02
CA THR A 102 0.29 -29.67 -18.75
C THR A 102 0.69 -30.14 -17.35
N PHE A 103 -0.15 -29.87 -16.36
CA PHE A 103 0.14 -30.20 -14.96
C PHE A 103 -0.51 -31.51 -14.48
N ASN A 104 -1.16 -32.27 -15.39
CA ASN A 104 -1.89 -33.50 -15.08
C ASN A 104 -2.92 -33.32 -13.93
N LEU A 105 -3.65 -32.21 -13.95
CA LEU A 105 -4.67 -31.88 -12.95
C LEU A 105 -6.06 -32.29 -13.42
N SER A 106 -6.96 -32.58 -12.47
CA SER A 106 -8.38 -32.79 -12.77
C SER A 106 -9.03 -31.50 -13.24
N PHE A 107 -9.64 -31.54 -14.43
CA PHE A 107 -10.37 -30.39 -15.01
C PHE A 107 -11.50 -29.90 -14.10
N ASN A 108 -12.25 -30.83 -13.50
CA ASN A 108 -13.33 -30.50 -12.58
C ASN A 108 -12.79 -29.85 -11.30
N ALA A 109 -11.69 -30.37 -10.75
CA ALA A 109 -11.07 -29.81 -9.55
C ALA A 109 -10.56 -28.38 -9.81
N LEU A 110 -9.91 -28.16 -10.97
CA LEU A 110 -9.43 -26.85 -11.37
C LEU A 110 -10.57 -25.84 -11.52
N SER A 111 -11.65 -26.22 -12.22
CA SER A 111 -12.80 -25.35 -12.43
C SER A 111 -13.50 -24.96 -11.13
N TRP A 112 -13.70 -25.91 -10.21
CA TRP A 112 -14.27 -25.62 -8.90
C TRP A 112 -13.35 -24.74 -8.04
N THR A 113 -12.04 -24.98 -8.09
CA THR A 113 -11.07 -24.16 -7.37
C THR A 113 -11.11 -22.71 -7.85
N LEU A 114 -11.10 -22.50 -9.17
CA LEU A 114 -11.17 -21.16 -9.76
C LEU A 114 -12.50 -20.46 -9.46
N ARG A 115 -13.63 -21.18 -9.44
CA ARG A 115 -14.93 -20.62 -9.01
C ARG A 115 -14.90 -20.11 -7.58
N ILE A 116 -14.31 -20.86 -6.66
CA ILE A 116 -14.18 -20.46 -5.26
C ILE A 116 -13.23 -19.26 -5.15
N LEU A 117 -12.06 -19.33 -5.81
CA LEU A 117 -11.08 -18.24 -5.80
C LEU A 117 -11.63 -16.96 -6.39
N LEU A 118 -12.46 -17.01 -7.44
CA LEU A 118 -13.07 -15.84 -8.06
C LEU A 118 -13.85 -14.98 -7.04
N ILE A 119 -14.43 -15.62 -6.03
CA ILE A 119 -15.21 -14.95 -4.97
C ILE A 119 -14.33 -14.63 -3.74
N VAL A 120 -13.44 -15.55 -3.34
CA VAL A 120 -12.69 -15.45 -2.09
C VAL A 120 -11.41 -14.63 -2.23
N ALA A 121 -10.68 -14.77 -3.35
CA ALA A 121 -9.39 -14.15 -3.53
C ALA A 121 -9.46 -12.60 -3.63
N PRO A 122 -10.44 -11.98 -4.32
CA PRO A 122 -10.48 -10.52 -4.41
C PRO A 122 -10.68 -9.83 -3.05
N PRO A 123 -11.63 -10.23 -2.17
CA PRO A 123 -11.73 -9.66 -0.82
C PRO A 123 -10.46 -9.84 0.02
N ILE A 124 -9.79 -10.99 -0.08
CA ILE A 124 -8.51 -11.21 0.61
C ILE A 124 -7.45 -10.26 0.07
N ALA A 125 -7.32 -10.16 -1.25
CA ALA A 125 -6.38 -9.27 -1.91
C ALA A 125 -6.60 -7.81 -1.48
N PHE A 126 -7.86 -7.37 -1.39
CA PHE A 126 -8.19 -6.04 -0.88
C PHE A 126 -7.61 -5.80 0.52
N VAL A 127 -7.87 -6.71 1.46
CA VAL A 127 -7.43 -6.56 2.85
C VAL A 127 -5.91 -6.59 2.94
N VAL A 128 -5.27 -7.54 2.26
CA VAL A 128 -3.80 -7.70 2.25
C VAL A 128 -3.13 -6.47 1.66
N THR A 129 -3.56 -6.02 0.48
CA THR A 129 -3.00 -4.82 -0.17
C THR A 129 -3.16 -3.59 0.71
N LYS A 130 -4.35 -3.38 1.29
CA LYS A 130 -4.59 -2.24 2.18
C LYS A 130 -3.65 -2.26 3.38
N ARG A 131 -3.46 -3.42 4.01
CA ARG A 131 -2.55 -3.58 5.15
C ARG A 131 -1.09 -3.33 4.77
N ILE A 132 -0.66 -3.79 3.59
CA ILE A 132 0.69 -3.53 3.07
C ILE A 132 0.89 -2.03 2.84
N CYS A 133 -0.05 -1.35 2.17
CA CYS A 133 0.04 0.10 1.94
C CYS A 133 0.16 0.87 3.26
N LEU A 134 -0.68 0.56 4.25
CA LEU A 134 -0.61 1.19 5.57
C LEU A 134 0.69 0.88 6.31
N GLY A 135 1.19 -0.36 6.24
CA GLY A 135 2.50 -0.71 6.80
C GLY A 135 3.64 0.09 6.17
N LEU A 136 3.62 0.25 4.85
CA LEU A 136 4.59 1.07 4.12
C LEU A 136 4.50 2.55 4.48
N GLN A 137 3.29 3.08 4.71
CA GLN A 137 3.10 4.46 5.19
C GLN A 137 3.65 4.66 6.60
N ARG A 138 3.49 3.69 7.52
CA ARG A 138 4.09 3.78 8.86
C ARG A 138 5.61 3.80 8.77
N LYS A 139 6.21 2.93 7.96
CA LYS A 139 7.65 2.95 7.73
C LYS A 139 8.13 4.28 7.14
N ASP A 140 7.40 4.83 6.18
CA ASP A 140 7.69 6.14 5.59
C ASP A 140 7.58 7.26 6.66
N ARG A 141 6.59 7.21 7.56
CA ARG A 141 6.45 8.13 8.70
C ARG A 141 7.58 8.01 9.72
N ASP A 142 7.98 6.79 10.07
CA ASP A 142 9.07 6.55 11.02
C ASP A 142 10.40 7.09 10.50
N LYS A 143 10.65 6.95 9.19
CA LYS A 143 11.80 7.55 8.52
C LYS A 143 11.84 9.07 8.60
N LEU A 144 10.68 9.73 8.50
CA LEU A 144 10.59 11.18 8.64
C LEU A 144 10.93 11.64 10.07
N LEU A 145 10.53 10.86 11.08
CA LEU A 145 10.70 11.21 12.49
C LEU A 145 12.07 10.82 13.07
N HIS A 146 12.70 9.77 12.54
CA HIS A 146 13.93 9.22 13.14
C HIS A 146 15.11 9.13 12.17
N GLY A 147 14.90 9.37 10.88
CA GLY A 147 15.91 9.08 9.85
C GLY A 147 15.83 7.63 9.36
N TYR A 148 16.77 7.22 8.51
CA TYR A 148 16.84 5.83 8.04
C TYR A 148 17.83 5.00 8.85
N GLU A 149 17.48 3.74 9.02
CA GLU A 149 18.29 2.65 9.60
C GLU A 149 19.63 2.52 8.84
N SER A 150 20.75 2.84 9.48
CA SER A 150 22.08 2.69 8.86
C SER A 150 22.59 1.24 8.88
N GLY A 151 21.97 0.37 9.69
CA GLY A 151 22.46 -0.98 9.96
C GLY A 151 23.65 -1.04 10.93
N ARG A 152 24.11 0.11 11.46
CA ARG A 152 25.14 0.18 12.50
C ARG A 152 24.49 0.11 13.88
N VAL A 153 24.88 -0.89 14.67
CA VAL A 153 24.44 -1.05 16.06
C VAL A 153 25.61 -0.74 16.98
N LEU A 154 25.41 0.19 17.90
CA LEU A 154 26.42 0.59 18.87
C LEU A 154 26.02 0.16 20.27
N ARG A 155 27.01 -0.27 21.06
CA ARG A 155 26.84 -0.55 22.48
C ARG A 155 27.33 0.66 23.28
N LEU A 156 26.43 1.29 24.03
CA LEU A 156 26.73 2.42 24.89
C LEU A 156 27.52 1.99 26.13
N PRO A 157 28.25 2.90 26.81
CA PRO A 157 29.06 2.57 27.99
C PRO A 157 28.25 1.93 29.14
N HIS A 158 26.96 2.25 29.25
CA HIS A 158 26.03 1.64 30.22
C HIS A 158 25.42 0.31 29.76
N GLY A 159 25.82 -0.20 28.59
CA GLY A 159 25.45 -1.53 28.08
C GLY A 159 24.22 -1.61 27.18
N GLU A 160 23.55 -0.48 26.90
CA GLU A 160 22.44 -0.41 25.95
C GLU A 160 22.93 -0.53 24.50
N PHE A 161 22.12 -1.14 23.63
CA PHE A 161 22.39 -1.21 22.19
C PHE A 161 21.46 -0.26 21.46
N ILE A 162 22.02 0.67 20.70
CA ILE A 162 21.27 1.62 19.87
C ILE A 162 21.58 1.40 18.39
N GLU A 163 20.56 1.52 17.56
CA GLU A 163 20.75 1.60 16.10
C GLU A 163 20.91 3.05 15.70
N VAL A 164 21.96 3.30 14.93
CA VAL A 164 22.30 4.64 14.48
C VAL A 164 21.46 4.97 13.27
N HIS A 165 20.70 6.04 13.39
CA HIS A 165 19.92 6.55 12.27
C HIS A 165 20.67 7.67 11.57
N GLN A 166 20.53 7.72 10.24
CA GLN A 166 21.08 8.78 9.41
C GLN A 166 19.95 9.63 8.81
N PRO A 167 20.18 10.95 8.63
CA PRO A 167 19.17 11.82 8.05
C PRO A 167 18.92 11.45 6.58
N LEU A 168 17.68 11.59 6.14
CA LEU A 168 17.29 11.31 4.75
C LEU A 168 17.94 12.28 3.78
N ASN A 169 18.24 11.79 2.57
CA ASN A 169 18.60 12.67 1.46
C ASN A 169 17.41 13.58 1.09
N TYR A 170 17.68 14.82 0.71
CA TYR A 170 16.71 15.83 0.28
C TYR A 170 15.65 15.28 -0.70
N LYS A 171 16.09 14.49 -1.69
CA LYS A 171 15.17 13.90 -2.68
C LYS A 171 14.19 12.91 -2.04
N GLU A 172 14.66 12.07 -1.13
CA GLU A 172 13.81 11.08 -0.46
C GLU A 172 12.86 11.74 0.52
N LEU A 173 13.36 12.73 1.27
CA LEU A 173 12.56 13.54 2.16
C LEU A 173 11.41 14.20 1.39
N ALA A 174 11.69 14.85 0.25
CA ALA A 174 10.68 15.48 -0.59
C ALA A 174 9.64 14.49 -1.14
N VAL A 175 10.04 13.27 -1.52
CA VAL A 175 9.11 12.26 -2.04
C VAL A 175 8.20 11.70 -0.94
N ILE A 176 8.74 11.49 0.26
CA ILE A 176 7.99 10.93 1.38
C ILE A 176 7.05 11.99 1.99
N SER A 177 7.54 13.22 2.14
CA SER A 177 6.75 14.33 2.68
C SER A 177 5.66 14.82 1.73
N ALA A 178 5.77 14.56 0.41
CA ALA A 178 4.74 14.93 -0.57
C ALA A 178 3.37 14.24 -0.39
N LYS A 179 3.21 13.33 0.58
CA LYS A 179 1.90 12.76 0.92
C LYS A 179 0.96 13.86 1.42
N GLU A 180 -0.23 13.90 0.85
CA GLU A 180 -1.31 14.78 1.28
C GLU A 180 -2.31 14.02 2.15
N ASP A 181 -2.80 14.68 3.20
CA ASP A 181 -3.78 14.12 4.11
C ASP A 181 -5.16 14.73 3.88
N LEU A 182 -6.08 13.89 3.40
CA LEU A 182 -7.48 14.28 3.23
C LEU A 182 -8.28 13.84 4.47
N PRO A 183 -8.98 14.76 5.16
CA PRO A 183 -9.85 14.39 6.26
C PRO A 183 -11.12 13.70 5.73
N VAL A 184 -11.69 12.82 6.55
CA VAL A 184 -13.02 12.26 6.29
C VAL A 184 -14.04 13.40 6.23
N LEU A 185 -14.93 13.38 5.24
CA LEU A 185 -16.00 14.38 5.15
C LEU A 185 -16.86 14.40 6.43
N PRO A 186 -17.29 15.57 6.93
CA PRO A 186 -18.03 15.66 8.16
C PRO A 186 -19.36 14.90 8.09
N ALA A 187 -19.78 14.33 9.22
CA ALA A 187 -21.09 13.69 9.31
C ALA A 187 -22.20 14.74 9.14
N PRO A 188 -23.23 14.47 8.31
CA PRO A 188 -24.29 15.45 8.10
C PRO A 188 -25.19 15.56 9.33
N VAL A 189 -25.67 16.77 9.59
CA VAL A 189 -26.67 17.04 10.62
C VAL A 189 -28.07 16.93 10.01
N LYS A 190 -29.05 16.40 10.76
CA LYS A 190 -30.43 16.22 10.30
C LYS A 190 -31.18 17.55 10.16
N THR A 191 -30.88 18.48 11.06
CA THR A 191 -31.49 19.80 11.15
C THR A 191 -30.40 20.83 11.42
N ASP A 192 -30.48 21.99 10.78
CA ASP A 192 -29.58 23.12 11.07
C ASP A 192 -29.83 23.65 12.50
N SER A 193 -28.93 24.53 12.96
CA SER A 193 -29.07 25.35 14.16
C SER A 193 -30.41 26.09 14.25
N ASP A 194 -30.97 26.50 13.12
CA ASP A 194 -32.29 27.13 13.01
C ASP A 194 -33.47 26.13 12.90
N GLY A 195 -33.20 24.83 13.08
CA GLY A 195 -34.22 23.76 13.04
C GLY A 195 -34.66 23.35 11.63
N VAL A 196 -34.10 23.94 10.57
CA VAL A 196 -34.42 23.60 9.17
C VAL A 196 -33.88 22.21 8.83
N ARG A 197 -34.76 21.32 8.34
CA ARG A 197 -34.40 19.96 7.95
C ARG A 197 -33.52 19.94 6.71
N ASN A 198 -32.41 19.20 6.73
CA ASN A 198 -31.59 18.93 5.54
C ASN A 198 -32.34 17.98 4.59
N PRO A 199 -32.71 18.41 3.36
CA PRO A 199 -33.38 17.55 2.38
C PRO A 199 -32.46 16.45 1.82
N HIS A 200 -31.15 16.68 1.78
CA HIS A 200 -30.13 15.78 1.23
C HIS A 200 -29.48 14.85 2.26
N TYR A 201 -29.95 14.87 3.51
CA TYR A 201 -29.37 14.12 4.63
C TYR A 201 -29.03 12.66 4.30
N ARG A 202 -29.90 11.94 3.58
CA ARG A 202 -29.65 10.53 3.22
C ARG A 202 -28.46 10.35 2.27
N VAL A 203 -28.34 11.23 1.27
CA VAL A 203 -27.25 11.20 0.29
C VAL A 203 -25.94 11.62 0.97
N ASP A 204 -25.99 12.64 1.81
CA ASP A 204 -24.82 13.09 2.57
C ASP A 204 -24.34 12.02 3.56
N GLN A 205 -25.28 11.28 4.17
CA GLN A 205 -24.93 10.20 5.10
C GLN A 205 -24.28 9.03 4.35
N LEU A 206 -24.76 8.72 3.14
CA LEU A 206 -24.11 7.74 2.27
C LEU A 206 -22.71 8.22 1.88
N ARG A 207 -22.59 9.47 1.45
CA ARG A 207 -21.31 10.09 1.08
C ARG A 207 -20.31 10.05 2.23
N HIS A 208 -20.73 10.39 3.44
CA HIS A 208 -19.90 10.31 4.64
C HIS A 208 -19.41 8.87 4.91
N LYS A 209 -20.29 7.86 4.78
CA LYS A 209 -19.89 6.45 4.95
C LYS A 209 -18.88 6.01 3.90
N VAL A 210 -19.06 6.40 2.65
CA VAL A 210 -18.12 6.07 1.57
C VAL A 210 -16.80 6.82 1.78
N SER A 211 -16.84 8.10 2.16
CA SER A 211 -15.66 8.88 2.54
C SER A 211 -14.88 8.22 3.68
N SER A 212 -15.58 7.79 4.73
CA SER A 212 -15.01 7.05 5.84
C SER A 212 -14.35 5.75 5.37
N PHE A 213 -14.97 5.00 4.46
CA PHE A 213 -14.36 3.79 3.90
C PHE A 213 -13.00 4.06 3.22
N PHE A 214 -12.88 5.18 2.49
CA PHE A 214 -11.64 5.59 1.83
C PHE A 214 -10.59 6.12 2.80
N LEU A 215 -10.98 7.00 3.73
CA LEU A 215 -10.05 7.89 4.43
C LEU A 215 -9.90 7.60 5.94
N ARG A 216 -10.75 6.77 6.56
CA ARG A 216 -10.73 6.55 8.03
C ARG A 216 -9.40 5.99 8.57
N ASP A 217 -8.70 5.22 7.76
CA ASP A 217 -7.48 4.49 8.16
C ASP A 217 -6.22 5.29 7.76
N ASN A 218 -6.34 6.60 7.50
CA ASN A 218 -5.24 7.44 7.08
C ASN A 218 -4.16 7.56 8.17
N ILE A 219 -2.90 7.43 7.79
CA ILE A 219 -1.76 7.68 8.68
C ILE A 219 -1.29 9.11 8.44
N GLU A 220 -1.55 9.98 9.39
CA GLU A 220 -1.20 11.40 9.30
C GLU A 220 0.31 11.60 9.16
N ARG A 221 0.67 12.49 8.25
CA ARG A 221 2.03 12.96 8.04
C ARG A 221 2.47 13.77 9.27
N PRO A 222 3.70 13.57 9.78
CA PRO A 222 4.26 14.43 10.80
C PRO A 222 4.33 15.90 10.34
N THR A 223 4.20 16.81 11.29
CA THR A 223 4.34 18.25 11.02
C THR A 223 5.77 18.60 10.60
N ASP A 224 5.95 19.68 9.84
CA ASP A 224 7.28 20.06 9.34
C ASP A 224 8.29 20.30 10.47
N ALA A 225 7.82 20.83 11.61
CA ALA A 225 8.65 21.00 12.81
C ALA A 225 9.10 19.66 13.43
N GLU A 226 8.21 18.66 13.46
CA GLU A 226 8.56 17.31 13.93
C GLU A 226 9.53 16.62 12.97
N ILE A 227 9.36 16.82 11.65
CA ILE A 227 10.29 16.30 10.64
C ILE A 227 11.67 16.94 10.85
N GLU A 228 11.74 18.27 10.95
CA GLU A 228 13.01 18.98 11.17
C GLU A 228 13.71 18.54 12.45
N ALA A 229 12.97 18.44 13.56
CA ALA A 229 13.51 17.94 14.83
C ALA A 229 14.02 16.49 14.71
N GLY A 230 13.27 15.63 14.03
CA GLY A 230 13.66 14.24 13.78
C GLY A 230 14.93 14.10 12.94
N GLN A 231 15.02 14.87 11.85
CA GLN A 231 16.21 14.87 10.99
C GLN A 231 17.42 15.49 11.70
N ALA A 232 17.22 16.54 12.50
CA ALA A 232 18.29 17.13 13.30
C ALA A 232 18.82 16.16 14.36
N HIS A 233 17.92 15.40 15.01
CA HIS A 233 18.31 14.36 15.95
C HIS A 233 19.11 13.25 15.26
N ALA A 234 18.65 12.75 14.10
CA ALA A 234 19.37 11.77 13.31
C ALA A 234 20.75 12.28 12.87
N ALA A 235 20.85 13.54 12.43
CA ALA A 235 22.11 14.16 12.06
C ALA A 235 23.07 14.31 13.25
N HIS A 236 22.56 14.68 14.43
CA HIS A 236 23.36 14.78 15.65
C HIS A 236 23.89 13.41 16.11
N SER A 237 23.02 12.38 16.14
CA SER A 237 23.44 11.01 16.42
C SER A 237 24.50 10.52 15.44
N ALA A 238 24.30 10.75 14.15
CA ALA A 238 25.29 10.40 13.13
C ALA A 238 26.61 11.18 13.30
N ALA A 239 26.56 12.46 13.66
CA ALA A 239 27.75 13.31 13.84
C ALA A 239 28.57 12.98 15.09
N LEU A 240 27.92 12.66 16.22
CA LEU A 240 28.59 12.18 17.43
C LEU A 240 29.40 10.90 17.18
N GLU A 241 29.04 10.14 16.15
CA GLU A 241 29.61 8.83 15.87
C GLU A 241 30.43 8.77 14.57
N ALA A 242 30.35 9.80 13.73
CA ALA A 242 31.25 9.99 12.60
C ALA A 242 32.75 9.88 12.98
N PRO A 243 33.24 10.41 14.12
CA PRO A 243 34.64 10.23 14.48
C PRO A 243 35.01 8.78 14.78
N LEU A 244 34.06 7.91 15.16
CA LEU A 244 34.37 6.49 15.36
C LEU A 244 34.68 5.79 14.04
N ASN A 245 33.85 6.04 13.03
CA ASN A 245 33.99 5.37 11.74
C ASN A 245 35.28 5.70 11.00
N GLU A 246 35.75 6.94 11.06
CA GLU A 246 36.98 7.33 10.33
C GLU A 246 38.21 6.58 10.84
N TYR A 247 38.27 6.25 12.13
CA TYR A 247 39.35 5.43 12.67
C TYR A 247 39.11 3.93 12.42
N GLU A 248 37.87 3.44 12.56
CA GLU A 248 37.54 2.01 12.33
C GLU A 248 37.80 1.60 10.89
N LEU A 249 37.45 2.46 9.93
CA LEU A 249 37.72 2.24 8.50
C LEU A 249 39.22 2.36 8.15
N GLN A 250 40.04 3.01 8.99
CA GLN A 250 41.50 3.06 8.81
C GLN A 250 42.20 1.82 9.36
N ASP A 251 41.64 1.18 10.39
CA ASP A 251 42.20 0.01 11.10
C ASP A 251 41.40 -1.30 10.86
N GLU A 252 40.56 -1.35 9.82
CA GLU A 252 39.92 -2.60 9.35
C GLU A 252 40.99 -3.58 8.85
N ASP A 253 41.06 -4.78 9.45
CA ASP A 253 41.93 -5.87 8.95
C ASP A 253 41.46 -6.29 7.54
N PRO A 254 42.26 -6.06 6.49
CA PRO A 254 41.84 -6.34 5.12
C PRO A 254 41.76 -7.84 4.80
N VAL A 255 42.18 -8.75 5.69
CA VAL A 255 42.38 -10.17 5.37
C VAL A 255 41.41 -11.13 6.07
N GLY A 256 40.61 -10.72 7.05
CA GLY A 256 39.57 -11.63 7.52
C GLY A 256 38.75 -11.15 8.72
N HIS A 257 37.43 -11.15 8.54
CA HIS A 257 36.39 -11.02 9.56
C HIS A 257 35.86 -9.61 9.90
N GLY A 258 36.39 -8.53 9.33
CA GLY A 258 35.81 -7.18 9.50
C GLY A 258 35.79 -6.71 10.96
N GLY A 259 36.74 -7.19 11.77
CA GLY A 259 36.95 -6.72 13.13
C GLY A 259 37.87 -5.51 13.17
N VAL A 260 37.59 -4.56 14.05
CA VAL A 260 38.44 -3.40 14.32
C VAL A 260 39.56 -3.80 15.28
N LEU A 261 40.82 -3.46 14.97
CA LEU A 261 41.96 -3.72 15.85
C LEU A 261 42.02 -2.69 16.99
N HIS A 262 41.74 -3.11 18.23
CA HIS A 262 41.91 -2.22 19.39
C HIS A 262 43.36 -2.22 19.90
N HIS A 263 44.00 -1.05 19.96
CA HIS A 263 45.35 -0.84 20.50
C HIS A 263 45.31 -0.26 21.93
N PRO A 264 46.28 -0.61 22.80
CA PRO A 264 46.35 -0.05 24.15
C PRO A 264 46.53 1.47 24.13
N GLY A 265 45.68 2.19 24.88
CA GLY A 265 45.70 3.65 24.95
C GLY A 265 44.70 4.36 24.03
N MET A 266 43.93 3.62 23.23
CA MET A 266 42.86 4.21 22.45
C MET A 266 41.69 4.66 23.34
N PRO A 267 41.10 5.84 23.06
CA PRO A 267 39.87 6.27 23.71
C PRO A 267 38.74 5.29 23.42
N LEU A 268 38.05 4.87 24.47
CA LEU A 268 37.02 3.82 24.43
C LEU A 268 35.63 4.41 24.23
N THR A 269 35.51 5.74 24.28
CA THR A 269 34.26 6.47 24.11
C THR A 269 34.43 7.71 23.23
N ASN A 270 33.35 8.15 22.59
CA ASN A 270 33.36 9.31 21.68
C ASN A 270 33.70 10.60 22.41
N GLN A 271 33.31 10.71 23.68
CA GLN A 271 33.63 11.85 24.52
C GLN A 271 35.15 11.96 24.72
N GLU A 272 35.82 10.86 25.06
CA GLU A 272 37.28 10.82 25.21
C GLU A 272 38.01 11.16 23.91
N GLN A 273 37.47 10.77 22.74
CA GLN A 273 38.03 11.13 21.44
C GLN A 273 37.88 12.62 21.11
N ILE A 274 36.71 13.19 21.37
CA ILE A 274 36.44 14.61 21.14
C ILE A 274 37.33 15.46 22.05
N ASP A 275 37.45 15.07 23.32
CA ASP A 275 38.29 15.75 24.31
C ASP A 275 39.78 15.66 23.93
N GLN A 276 40.24 14.53 23.35
CA GLN A 276 41.61 14.38 22.84
C GLN A 276 41.90 15.22 21.59
N ARG A 277 40.92 15.43 20.69
CA ARG A 277 41.11 16.31 19.50
C ARG A 277 41.09 17.79 19.85
N GLN A 278 40.51 18.17 20.99
CA GLN A 278 40.43 19.55 21.46
C GLN A 278 41.66 19.99 22.28
N GLN A 279 42.54 19.05 22.66
CA GLN A 279 43.84 19.30 23.29
C GLN A 279 44.95 19.44 22.24
#